data_AF-A0A940Q4V1-F1
#
_entry.id   AF-A0A940Q4V1-F1
#
_cell.length_a   1.000
_cell.length_b   1.000
_cell.length_c   1.000
_cell.angle_alpha   90.00
_cell.angle_beta   90.00
_cell.angle_gamma   90.00
#
_symmetry.space_group_name_H-M   'P 1'
#
loop_
_entity.id
_entity.type
_entity.pdbx_description
1 polymer ?
#
loop_
_entity_poly.entity_id
_entity_poly.type
_entity_poly.pdbx_seq_one_letter_code
_entity_poly.pdbx_strand_id
1 'polypeptide(L)'
;MENIFEKFNDGRLVIPYGEKDFSRLEWNKHPTFEGVELKHIVAASDTCGAFSYHLVRIAPNMKIGNHVHKEQTETHEVISGSGICINEGKEIAYSTGVISIMKMDTPHEVIAGSEGLYLFAKFIPALC
;
A
#
# COMPACT_ATOMS: atom_id res chain seq x y z
N MET A 1 19.30 -9.02 -9.84
CA MET A 1 19.36 -7.90 -8.88
C MET A 1 17.96 -7.78 -8.31
N GLU A 2 17.77 -7.89 -7.01
CA GLU A 2 16.43 -7.74 -6.39
C GLU A 2 15.87 -6.35 -6.68
N ASN A 3 14.58 -6.28 -7.02
CA ASN A 3 13.90 -4.99 -7.19
C ASN A 3 13.76 -4.30 -5.81
N ILE A 4 13.50 -2.98 -5.82
CA ILE A 4 13.43 -2.20 -4.57
C ILE A 4 12.32 -2.71 -3.64
N PHE A 5 11.21 -3.20 -4.21
CA PHE A 5 10.10 -3.74 -3.43
C PHE A 5 10.52 -4.95 -2.58
N GLU A 6 11.23 -5.92 -3.17
CA GLU A 6 11.71 -7.10 -2.44
C GLU A 6 12.71 -6.74 -1.34
N LYS A 7 13.57 -5.73 -1.57
CA LYS A 7 14.46 -5.22 -0.53
C LYS A 7 13.73 -4.69 0.70
N PHE A 8 12.54 -4.12 0.51
CA PHE A 8 11.68 -3.72 1.63
C PHE A 8 10.82 -4.86 2.14
N ASN A 9 10.43 -5.83 1.31
CA ASN A 9 9.71 -7.03 1.75
C ASN A 9 10.52 -7.85 2.78
N ASP A 10 11.84 -7.93 2.60
CA ASP A 10 12.79 -8.57 3.51
C ASP A 10 13.59 -7.55 4.35
N GLY A 11 13.10 -6.32 4.41
CA GLY A 11 13.71 -5.23 5.16
C GLY A 11 13.41 -5.31 6.66
N ARG A 12 13.51 -4.17 7.33
CA ARG A 12 13.24 -4.06 8.76
C ARG A 12 12.82 -2.66 9.17
N LEU A 13 11.98 -2.59 10.20
CA LEU A 13 11.76 -1.37 10.99
C LEU A 13 12.80 -1.38 12.11
N VAL A 14 13.57 -0.31 12.22
CA VAL A 14 14.56 -0.12 13.28
C VAL A 14 14.23 1.15 14.05
N ILE A 15 14.03 1.02 15.36
CA ILE A 15 13.78 2.11 16.31
C ILE A 15 14.79 2.01 17.47
N PRO A 16 14.97 3.07 18.29
CA PRO A 16 16.04 3.09 19.30
C PRO A 16 16.07 1.90 20.27
N TYR A 17 14.92 1.27 20.52
CA TYR A 17 14.78 0.18 21.50
C TYR A 17 14.14 -1.09 20.91
N GLY A 18 14.16 -1.24 19.58
CA GLY A 18 13.51 -2.39 18.95
C GLY A 18 13.77 -2.51 17.46
N GLU A 19 13.63 -3.73 16.97
CA GLU A 19 13.69 -4.06 15.55
C GLU A 19 12.55 -5.01 15.20
N LYS A 20 11.97 -4.83 14.02
CA LYS A 20 10.97 -5.72 13.45
C LYS A 20 11.42 -6.10 12.04
N ASP A 21 11.75 -7.38 11.88
CA ASP A 21 12.18 -8.01 10.63
C ASP A 21 10.96 -8.28 9.74
N PHE A 22 10.92 -7.68 8.54
CA PHE A 22 9.79 -7.76 7.63
C PHE A 22 9.69 -9.11 6.92
N SER A 23 10.79 -9.87 6.83
CA SER A 23 10.78 -11.23 6.25
C SER A 23 9.96 -12.22 7.09
N ARG A 24 9.75 -11.91 8.38
CA ARG A 24 8.95 -12.70 9.32
C ARG A 24 7.50 -12.28 9.41
N LEU A 25 7.11 -11.20 8.71
CA LEU A 25 5.74 -10.73 8.69
C LEU A 25 4.96 -11.44 7.60
N GLU A 26 3.72 -11.80 7.92
CA GLU A 26 2.81 -12.45 6.99
C GLU A 26 2.25 -11.47 5.95
N TRP A 27 1.99 -11.98 4.75
CA TRP A 27 1.15 -11.33 3.76
C TRP A 27 -0.33 -11.65 4.04
N ASN A 28 -1.14 -10.62 4.21
CA ASN A 28 -2.57 -10.75 4.48
C ASN A 28 -3.34 -10.52 3.20
N LYS A 29 -4.14 -11.51 2.78
CA LYS A 29 -5.06 -11.34 1.66
C LYS A 29 -6.12 -10.32 2.02
N HIS A 30 -6.40 -9.40 1.10
CA HIS A 30 -7.48 -8.44 1.29
C HIS A 30 -8.81 -9.19 1.36
N PRO A 31 -9.67 -8.95 2.36
CA PRO A 31 -10.88 -9.74 2.58
C PRO A 31 -11.90 -9.60 1.43
N THR A 32 -11.84 -8.49 0.70
CA THR A 32 -12.83 -8.12 -0.32
C THR A 32 -12.27 -8.13 -1.75
N PHE A 33 -10.96 -7.94 -1.93
CA PHE A 33 -10.38 -7.67 -3.23
C PHE A 33 -9.43 -8.80 -3.62
N GLU A 34 -9.88 -9.63 -4.56
CA GLU A 34 -9.10 -10.75 -5.05
C GLU A 34 -7.78 -10.29 -5.66
N GLY A 35 -6.70 -11.05 -5.39
CA GLY A 35 -5.36 -10.73 -5.89
C GLY A 35 -4.69 -9.54 -5.23
N VAL A 36 -5.27 -8.99 -4.16
CA VAL A 36 -4.66 -7.92 -3.34
C VAL A 36 -4.16 -8.51 -2.03
N GLU A 37 -2.91 -8.22 -1.69
CA GLU A 37 -2.31 -8.62 -0.43
C GLU A 37 -1.53 -7.46 0.20
N LEU A 38 -1.57 -7.39 1.53
CA LEU A 38 -0.94 -6.35 2.32
C LEU A 38 0.01 -6.97 3.37
N LYS A 39 1.18 -6.36 3.54
CA LYS A 39 2.09 -6.64 4.64
C LYS A 39 2.25 -5.39 5.50
N HIS A 40 1.85 -5.47 6.76
CA HIS A 40 1.83 -4.35 7.70
C HIS A 40 3.23 -4.11 8.30
N ILE A 41 4.05 -3.28 7.63
CA ILE A 41 5.44 -3.04 8.03
C ILE A 41 5.56 -1.99 9.15
N VAL A 42 4.59 -1.08 9.29
CA VAL A 42 4.40 -0.19 10.45
C VAL A 42 2.92 -0.20 10.82
N ALA A 43 2.58 -0.63 12.03
CA ALA A 43 1.20 -0.77 12.51
C ALA A 43 0.84 0.29 13.56
N ALA A 44 -0.45 0.42 13.89
CA ALA A 44 -0.92 1.37 14.90
C ALA A 44 -0.22 1.24 16.26
N SER A 45 0.15 0.01 16.67
CA SER A 45 0.90 -0.26 17.90
C SER A 45 2.32 0.33 17.89
N ASP A 46 2.92 0.52 16.71
CA ASP A 46 4.25 1.10 16.57
C ASP A 46 4.23 2.64 16.68
N THR A 47 3.07 3.26 16.43
CA THR A 47 2.95 4.72 16.27
C THR A 47 1.92 5.35 17.20
N CYS A 48 1.40 4.59 18.17
CA CYS A 48 0.26 5.01 19.01
C CYS A 48 -0.94 5.51 18.17
N GLY A 49 -1.23 4.84 17.06
CA GLY A 49 -2.34 5.18 16.16
C GLY A 49 -2.08 6.35 15.21
N ALA A 50 -0.93 7.04 15.29
CA ALA A 50 -0.66 8.21 14.45
C ALA A 50 -0.58 7.92 12.94
N PHE A 51 -0.02 6.78 12.52
CA PHE A 51 0.04 6.38 11.11
C PHE A 51 0.35 4.89 10.95
N SER A 52 0.08 4.31 9.78
CA SER A 52 0.52 2.95 9.46
C SER A 52 1.03 2.86 8.03
N TYR A 53 2.04 2.01 7.80
CA TYR A 53 2.66 1.78 6.50
C TYR A 53 2.52 0.33 6.10
N HIS A 54 2.21 0.11 4.83
CA HIS A 54 1.92 -1.20 4.27
C HIS A 54 2.67 -1.35 2.95
N LEU A 55 3.30 -2.52 2.77
CA LEU A 55 3.59 -2.98 1.43
C LEU A 55 2.31 -3.58 0.86
N VAL A 56 1.96 -3.19 -0.36
CA VAL A 56 0.79 -3.72 -1.06
C VAL A 56 1.25 -4.31 -2.38
N ARG A 57 0.76 -5.52 -2.69
CA ARG A 57 0.90 -6.11 -4.02
C ARG A 57 -0.48 -6.42 -4.59
N ILE A 58 -0.65 -6.06 -5.86
CA ILE A 58 -1.86 -6.31 -6.64
C ILE A 58 -1.44 -7.17 -7.82
N ALA A 59 -2.03 -8.35 -7.92
CA ALA A 59 -1.75 -9.30 -8.99
C ALA A 59 -2.10 -8.72 -10.38
N PRO A 60 -1.51 -9.25 -11.47
CA PRO A 60 -1.82 -8.86 -12.83
C PRO A 60 -3.31 -8.72 -13.13
N ASN A 61 -3.70 -7.57 -13.69
CA ASN A 61 -5.08 -7.23 -14.09
C ASN A 61 -6.12 -7.27 -12.95
N MET A 62 -5.68 -7.38 -11.69
CA MET A 62 -6.54 -7.29 -10.51
C MET A 62 -6.68 -5.84 -10.06
N LYS A 63 -7.57 -5.62 -9.10
CA LYS A 63 -7.88 -4.27 -8.63
C LYS A 63 -8.22 -4.21 -7.16
N ILE A 64 -7.85 -3.09 -6.55
CA ILE A 64 -8.50 -2.60 -5.33
C ILE A 64 -9.72 -1.83 -5.84
N GLY A 65 -10.90 -2.43 -5.72
CA GLY A 65 -12.15 -1.85 -6.24
C GLY A 65 -12.49 -0.51 -5.57
N ASN A 66 -13.51 0.18 -6.09
CA ASN A 66 -13.95 1.46 -5.54
C ASN A 66 -14.27 1.33 -4.03
N HIS A 67 -13.59 2.15 -3.22
CA HIS A 67 -13.75 2.17 -1.77
C HIS A 67 -13.42 3.56 -1.19
N VAL A 68 -13.64 3.72 0.11
CA VAL A 68 -13.40 4.97 0.84
C VAL A 68 -12.83 4.70 2.23
N HIS A 69 -11.88 5.53 2.64
CA HIS A 69 -11.39 5.60 4.02
C HIS A 69 -12.07 6.76 4.76
N LYS A 70 -12.89 6.46 5.76
CA LYS A 70 -13.70 7.47 6.47
C LYS A 70 -12.89 8.38 7.38
N GLU A 71 -11.79 7.87 7.90
CA GLU A 71 -11.02 8.57 8.94
C GLU A 71 -9.59 8.87 8.49
N GLN A 72 -9.09 8.15 7.48
CA GLN A 72 -7.70 8.20 7.05
C GLN A 72 -7.54 9.00 5.76
N THR A 73 -6.50 9.83 5.73
CA THR A 73 -5.83 10.18 4.47
C THR A 73 -4.88 9.06 4.12
N GLU A 74 -4.81 8.70 2.85
CA GLU A 74 -3.93 7.66 2.33
C GLU A 74 -2.95 8.22 1.29
N THR A 75 -1.78 7.60 1.20
CA THR A 75 -0.86 7.81 0.07
C THR A 75 -0.58 6.49 -0.61
N HIS A 76 -0.47 6.51 -1.95
CA HIS A 76 0.11 5.41 -2.73
C HIS A 76 1.43 5.88 -3.33
N GLU A 77 2.51 5.15 -3.07
CA GLU A 77 3.81 5.36 -3.70
C GLU A 77 4.14 4.12 -4.54
N VAL A 78 4.19 4.27 -5.87
CA VAL A 78 4.43 3.14 -6.77
C VAL A 78 5.91 2.79 -6.80
N ILE A 79 6.25 1.58 -6.35
CA ILE A 79 7.65 1.11 -6.26
C ILE A 79 8.01 0.25 -7.48
N SER A 80 7.05 -0.50 -8.02
CA SER A 80 7.23 -1.36 -9.18
C SER A 80 5.90 -1.64 -9.87
N GLY A 81 5.96 -1.99 -11.15
CA GLY A 81 4.78 -2.25 -11.98
C GLY A 81 4.12 -0.98 -12.49
N SER A 82 2.89 -1.13 -12.98
CA SER A 82 2.11 -0.05 -13.57
C SER A 82 0.62 -0.33 -13.45
N GLY A 83 -0.20 0.72 -13.55
CA GLY A 83 -1.65 0.60 -13.48
C GLY A 83 -2.35 1.93 -13.68
N ILE A 84 -3.61 1.99 -13.27
CA ILE A 84 -4.43 3.21 -13.27
C ILE A 84 -5.03 3.36 -11.88
N CYS A 85 -4.93 4.56 -11.32
CA CYS A 85 -5.73 4.96 -10.18
C CYS A 85 -6.84 5.91 -10.64
N ILE A 86 -8.05 5.66 -10.16
CA ILE A 86 -9.18 6.57 -10.31
C ILE A 86 -9.33 7.28 -8.96
N ASN A 87 -9.05 8.58 -8.92
CA ASN A 87 -9.11 9.38 -7.70
C ASN A 87 -9.93 10.65 -7.98
N GLU A 88 -10.99 10.88 -7.19
CA GLU A 88 -11.96 11.97 -7.45
C GLU A 88 -12.52 11.93 -8.89
N GLY A 89 -12.70 10.72 -9.44
CA GLY A 89 -13.18 10.50 -10.81
C GLY A 89 -12.17 10.83 -11.92
N LYS A 90 -10.92 11.16 -11.58
CA LYS A 90 -9.84 11.39 -12.54
C LYS A 90 -8.92 10.18 -12.61
N GLU A 91 -8.58 9.80 -13.83
CA GLU A 91 -7.56 8.78 -14.07
C GLU A 91 -6.16 9.37 -13.86
N ILE A 92 -5.35 8.64 -13.11
CA ILE A 92 -3.95 8.91 -12.86
C ILE A 92 -3.18 7.66 -13.30
N ALA A 93 -2.32 7.82 -14.30
CA ALA A 93 -1.44 6.74 -14.74
C ALA A 93 -0.43 6.43 -13.62
N TYR A 94 -0.42 5.19 -13.15
CA TYR A 94 0.53 4.70 -12.17
C TYR A 94 1.70 4.04 -12.88
N SER A 95 2.90 4.53 -12.58
CA SER A 95 4.17 3.95 -12.95
C SER A 95 5.17 4.18 -11.81
N THR A 96 6.28 3.45 -11.81
CA THR A 96 7.30 3.55 -10.75
C THR A 96 7.73 4.99 -10.52
N GLY A 97 7.70 5.43 -9.25
CA GLY A 97 8.03 6.80 -8.84
C GLY A 97 6.84 7.75 -8.77
N VAL A 98 5.64 7.35 -9.23
CA VAL A 98 4.42 8.12 -9.04
C VAL A 98 3.94 8.03 -7.59
N ILE A 99 3.56 9.18 -7.03
CA ILE A 99 2.91 9.28 -5.71
C ILE A 99 1.55 9.94 -5.89
N SER A 100 0.51 9.38 -5.27
CA SER A 100 -0.84 9.95 -5.23
C SER A 100 -1.32 10.04 -3.78
N ILE A 101 -2.20 11.01 -3.52
CA ILE A 101 -2.79 11.25 -2.20
C ILE A 101 -4.30 11.07 -2.31
N MET A 102 -4.83 10.20 -1.46
CA MET A 102 -6.23 9.82 -1.38
C MET A 102 -6.81 10.53 -0.17
N LYS A 103 -7.68 11.50 -0.44
CA LYS A 103 -8.30 12.31 0.62
C LYS A 103 -9.23 11.43 1.45
N MET A 104 -9.32 11.78 2.73
CA MET A 104 -10.33 11.23 3.62
C MET A 104 -11.73 11.40 3.03
N ASP A 105 -12.56 10.38 3.24
CA ASP A 105 -13.94 10.28 2.79
C ASP A 105 -14.15 10.50 1.27
N THR A 106 -13.13 10.20 0.47
CA THR A 106 -13.16 10.35 -0.98
C THR A 106 -13.00 9.01 -1.69
N PRO A 107 -13.91 8.64 -2.60
CA PRO A 107 -13.85 7.36 -3.28
C PRO A 107 -12.67 7.27 -4.25
N HIS A 108 -12.02 6.12 -4.29
CA HIS A 108 -10.95 5.82 -5.23
C HIS A 108 -10.85 4.32 -5.55
N GLU A 109 -10.22 4.01 -6.69
CA GLU A 109 -10.00 2.66 -7.19
C GLU A 109 -8.58 2.56 -7.76
N VAL A 110 -7.97 1.37 -7.70
CA VAL A 110 -6.66 1.09 -8.30
C VAL A 110 -6.74 -0.19 -9.11
N ILE A 111 -6.35 -0.12 -10.38
CA ILE A 111 -6.34 -1.24 -11.32
C ILE A 111 -4.90 -1.51 -11.73
N ALA A 112 -4.40 -2.72 -11.46
CA ALA A 112 -3.07 -3.12 -11.87
C ALA A 112 -3.01 -3.50 -13.35
N GLY A 113 -1.88 -3.22 -14.00
CA GLY A 113 -1.60 -3.67 -15.36
C GLY A 113 -1.21 -5.15 -15.44
N SER A 114 -0.69 -5.56 -16.59
CA SER A 114 -0.35 -6.98 -16.88
C SER A 114 0.78 -7.54 -16.01
N GLU A 115 1.66 -6.70 -15.49
CA GLU A 115 2.79 -7.11 -14.64
C GLU A 115 2.47 -7.02 -13.14
N GLY A 116 1.22 -6.68 -12.80
CA GLY A 116 0.84 -6.34 -11.43
C GLY A 116 1.31 -4.94 -11.02
N LEU A 117 1.11 -4.62 -9.74
CA LEU A 117 1.41 -3.31 -9.16
C LEU A 117 1.83 -3.45 -7.70
N TYR A 118 2.88 -2.73 -7.32
CA TYR A 118 3.52 -2.82 -6.01
C TYR A 118 3.67 -1.44 -5.40
N LEU A 119 3.12 -1.25 -4.20
CA LEU A 119 2.98 0.07 -3.57
C LEU A 119 3.54 0.09 -2.15
N PHE A 120 3.99 1.26 -1.71
CA PHE A 120 3.84 1.66 -0.32
C PHE A 120 2.49 2.36 -0.18
N ALA A 121 1.65 1.83 0.72
CA ALA A 121 0.46 2.53 1.17
C ALA A 121 0.69 3.06 2.59
N LYS A 122 0.34 4.31 2.85
CA LYS A 122 0.46 4.92 4.17
C LYS A 122 -0.84 5.58 4.56
N PHE A 123 -1.30 5.32 5.78
CA PHE A 123 -2.54 5.85 6.33
C PHE A 123 -2.26 6.77 7.50
N ILE A 124 -2.93 7.92 7.52
CA ILE A 124 -2.87 8.91 8.60
C ILE A 124 -4.31 9.31 8.96
N PRO A 125 -4.83 8.98 10.17
CA PRO A 125 -4.22 8.13 11.20
C PRO A 125 -4.06 6.67 10.75
N ALA A 126 -3.48 5.82 11.61
CA ALA A 126 -3.25 4.42 11.27
C ALA A 126 -4.55 3.71 10.85
N LEU A 127 -4.47 2.91 9.78
CA LEU A 127 -5.50 1.93 9.44
C LEU A 127 -5.60 0.88 10.56
N CYS A 128 -6.78 0.76 11.15
CA CYS A 128 -7.12 -0.12 12.26
C CYS A 128 -7.21 -1.60 11.84
#